data_AF-A0A835TSJ6-F1
#
_entry.id   AF-A0A835TSJ6-F1
#
_cell.length_a   1.000
_cell.length_b   1.000
_cell.length_c   1.000
_cell.angle_alpha   90.00
_cell.angle_beta   90.00
_cell.angle_gamma   90.00
#
_symmetry.space_group_name_H-M   'P 1'
#
loop_
_entity.id
_entity.type
_entity.pdbx_description
1 polymer ?
#
loop_
_entity_poly.entity_id
_entity_poly.type
_entity_poly.pdbx_seq_one_letter_code
_entity_poly.pdbx_strand_id
1 'polypeptide(L)'
;GLILASDVPQLRRAIEECKRVILALPEHSERQKDAVVRLIHLRLKLQELKEKSKSVKQMCDKCSTIIWGLIQTWYTCTGGVPSEARQCDYTGLYYCSSCHWNDLAVVPARAIHNWDFEPRKGSVVAAGLAGAGGDGGPGGVGQVSRCSMRYLALMVSRPVLKLREINPLLFNYVEELVEIRKLRQDILLMKPYFITCKEAMEARLLLQLQDRQHFVENDEMYSLQDLIDIEAGRLGCSLTEIHTLFAKHIKLDCERCQAKGFVCELCREGDVLFPFDSHTSVCADCSAVFHRDCYYDNSTTCPRCARLSLRKQSLFQDSGTEAEP
;
A
#
# COMPACT_ATOMS: atom_id res chain seq x y z
N GLY A 1 37.63 35.88 23.34
CA GLY A 1 36.94 37.09 23.79
C GLY A 1 35.73 37.34 22.89
N LEU A 2 34.56 37.48 23.51
CA LEU A 2 33.27 37.96 22.96
C LEU A 2 32.80 37.40 21.61
N ILE A 3 32.05 36.30 21.64
CA ILE A 3 30.98 36.08 20.65
C ILE A 3 29.73 36.76 21.22
N LEU A 4 29.64 38.08 21.02
CA LEU A 4 28.39 38.81 21.16
C LEU A 4 27.35 38.18 20.22
N ALA A 5 26.16 37.92 20.72
CA ALA A 5 25.02 37.48 19.94
C ALA A 5 24.83 38.43 18.74
N SER A 6 25.18 37.97 17.53
CA SER A 6 25.12 38.81 16.34
C SER A 6 23.69 38.83 15.82
N ASP A 7 23.06 40.01 15.82
CA ASP A 7 21.75 40.21 15.22
C ASP A 7 21.80 40.17 13.68
N VAL A 8 20.62 40.03 13.04
CA VAL A 8 20.49 39.94 11.57
C VAL A 8 21.11 41.15 10.84
N PRO A 9 20.94 42.41 11.31
CA PRO A 9 21.62 43.57 10.72
C PRO A 9 23.15 43.50 10.78
N GLN A 10 23.74 43.03 11.88
CA GLN A 10 25.20 42.88 12.01
C GLN A 10 25.76 41.82 11.06
N LEU A 11 25.09 40.67 10.92
CA LEU A 11 25.48 39.62 9.96
C LEU A 11 25.40 40.10 8.51
N ARG A 12 24.39 40.88 8.15
CA ARG A 12 24.28 41.47 6.80
C ARG A 12 25.45 42.41 6.50
N ARG A 13 25.83 43.27 7.47
CA ARG A 13 27.01 44.14 7.34
C ARG A 13 28.30 43.35 7.20
N ALA A 14 28.47 42.28 7.99
CA ALA A 14 29.64 41.41 7.91
C ALA A 14 29.75 40.67 6.55
N ILE A 15 28.62 40.28 5.96
CA ILE A 15 28.58 39.65 4.63
C ILE A 15 29.01 40.63 3.54
N GLU A 16 28.52 41.87 3.56
CA GLU A 16 28.92 42.89 2.57
C GLU A 16 30.40 43.25 2.70
N GLU A 17 30.91 43.36 3.92
CA GLU A 17 32.34 43.59 4.14
C GLU A 17 33.19 42.41 3.63
N CYS A 18 32.75 41.18 3.88
CA CYS A 18 33.45 39.98 3.42
C CYS A 18 33.46 39.89 1.87
N LYS A 19 32.37 40.27 1.20
CA LYS A 19 32.34 40.37 -0.27
C LYS A 19 33.32 41.42 -0.80
N ARG A 20 33.38 42.59 -0.16
CA ARG A 20 34.30 43.67 -0.52
C ARG A 20 35.75 43.21 -0.42
N VAL A 21 36.09 42.48 0.65
CA VAL A 21 37.42 41.90 0.84
C VAL A 21 37.76 40.87 -0.25
N ILE A 22 36.83 39.98 -0.63
CA ILE A 22 37.07 38.98 -1.68
C ILE A 22 37.40 39.65 -3.03
N LEU A 23 36.68 40.73 -3.37
CA LEU A 23 36.89 41.49 -4.61
C LEU A 23 38.20 42.30 -4.62
N ALA A 24 38.74 42.63 -3.45
CA ALA A 24 40.01 43.35 -3.32
C ALA A 24 41.24 42.41 -3.26
N LEU A 25 41.04 41.09 -3.14
CA LEU A 25 42.11 40.11 -3.06
C LEU A 25 42.48 39.55 -4.45
N PRO A 26 43.76 39.21 -4.69
CA PRO A 26 44.18 38.58 -5.94
C PRO A 26 43.44 37.27 -6.21
N GLU A 27 43.01 37.10 -7.46
CA GLU A 27 42.31 35.90 -7.90
C GLU A 27 43.12 34.63 -7.65
N HIS A 28 42.45 33.57 -7.21
CA HIS A 28 43.01 32.26 -6.87
C HIS A 28 44.00 32.21 -5.70
N SER A 29 44.19 33.31 -4.96
CA SER A 29 45.00 33.30 -3.74
C SER A 29 44.36 32.50 -2.61
N GLU A 30 45.17 31.85 -1.76
CA GLU A 30 44.68 31.13 -0.57
C GLU A 30 43.86 32.03 0.36
N ARG A 31 44.23 33.30 0.49
CA ARG A 31 43.48 34.29 1.26
C ARG A 31 42.10 34.58 0.67
N GLN A 32 41.97 34.56 -0.66
CA GLN A 32 40.68 34.70 -1.33
C GLN A 32 39.79 33.48 -1.07
N LYS A 33 40.35 32.26 -1.12
CA LYS A 33 39.63 31.02 -0.79
C LYS A 33 39.13 31.02 0.66
N ASP A 34 39.98 31.41 1.61
CA ASP A 34 39.60 31.54 3.03
C ASP A 34 38.48 32.57 3.24
N ALA A 35 38.53 33.70 2.54
CA ALA A 35 37.50 34.72 2.61
C ALA A 35 36.17 34.23 2.02
N VAL A 36 36.20 33.43 0.95
CA VAL A 36 34.99 32.78 0.39
C VAL A 36 34.39 31.78 1.38
N VAL A 37 35.20 30.96 2.05
CA VAL A 37 34.71 30.03 3.09
C VAL A 37 34.05 30.79 4.25
N ARG A 38 34.66 31.90 4.71
CA ARG A 38 34.05 32.77 5.72
C ARG A 38 32.73 33.36 5.26
N LEU A 39 32.63 33.80 4.00
CA LEU A 39 31.38 34.31 3.41
C LEU A 39 30.27 33.24 3.41
N ILE A 40 30.60 31.99 3.10
CA ILE A 40 29.66 30.86 3.15
C ILE A 40 29.15 30.66 4.58
N HIS A 41 30.04 30.59 5.58
CA HIS A 41 29.65 30.46 6.99
C HIS A 41 28.76 31.61 7.47
N LEU A 42 29.07 32.85 7.10
CA LEU A 42 28.25 34.02 7.45
C LEU A 42 26.85 33.95 6.83
N ARG A 43 26.75 33.47 5.57
CA ARG A 43 25.45 33.28 4.87
C ARG A 43 24.61 32.17 5.49
N LEU A 44 25.23 31.04 5.82
CA LEU A 44 24.55 29.93 6.52
C LEU A 44 24.02 30.39 7.88
N LYS A 45 24.84 31.10 8.66
CA LYS A 45 24.42 31.63 9.96
C LYS A 45 23.31 32.68 9.85
N LEU A 46 23.34 33.52 8.80
CA LEU A 46 22.23 34.43 8.49
C LEU A 46 20.96 33.68 8.10
N GLN A 47 21.07 32.56 7.38
CA GLN A 47 19.93 31.71 7.04
C GLN A 47 19.35 31.02 8.28
N GLU A 48 20.19 30.45 9.15
CA GLU A 48 19.76 29.87 10.43
C GLU A 48 19.07 30.89 11.33
N LEU A 49 19.57 32.13 11.42
CA LEU A 49 18.90 33.18 12.20
C LEU A 49 17.63 33.68 11.51
N LYS A 50 17.58 33.70 10.18
CA LYS A 50 16.34 33.98 9.44
C LYS A 50 15.31 32.88 9.66
N GLU A 51 15.71 31.62 9.70
CA GLU A 51 14.85 30.46 9.99
C GLU A 51 14.40 30.46 11.45
N LYS A 52 15.28 30.77 12.41
CA LYS A 52 14.91 31.00 13.82
C LYS A 52 13.99 32.21 14.01
N SER A 53 14.12 33.25 13.19
CA SER A 53 13.25 34.44 13.21
C SER A 53 11.95 34.26 12.42
N LYS A 54 11.87 33.26 11.54
CA LYS A 54 10.61 32.77 10.99
C LYS A 54 9.99 31.91 12.10
N SER A 55 9.25 32.54 13.01
CA SER A 55 8.12 31.85 13.61
C SER A 55 7.27 31.37 12.43
N VAL A 56 7.42 30.11 12.01
CA VAL A 56 6.49 29.53 11.04
C VAL A 56 5.16 29.57 11.78
N LYS A 57 4.32 30.54 11.41
CA LYS A 57 2.91 30.53 11.76
C LYS A 57 2.40 29.23 11.17
N GLN A 58 2.37 28.16 11.96
CA GLN A 58 1.68 26.96 11.55
C GLN A 58 0.24 27.40 11.34
N MET A 59 -0.45 26.91 10.33
CA MET A 59 -1.84 27.28 10.09
C MET A 59 -2.65 26.00 10.06
N CYS A 60 -3.84 26.06 10.64
CA CYS A 60 -4.79 24.98 10.60
C CYS A 60 -5.19 24.78 9.16
N ASP A 61 -4.82 23.64 8.63
CA ASP A 61 -5.03 23.29 7.23
C ASP A 61 -6.53 23.29 6.85
N LYS A 62 -7.42 23.08 7.82
CA LYS A 62 -8.87 23.10 7.59
C LYS A 62 -9.47 24.51 7.54
N CYS A 63 -9.02 25.43 8.38
CA CYS A 63 -9.66 26.74 8.57
C CYS A 63 -8.73 27.91 8.29
N SER A 64 -7.55 27.64 7.71
CA SER A 64 -6.48 28.59 7.40
C SER A 64 -6.18 29.56 8.55
N THR A 65 -6.36 29.10 9.78
CA THR A 65 -6.22 29.91 11.01
C THR A 65 -4.90 29.59 11.65
N ILE A 66 -4.17 30.58 12.16
CA ILE A 66 -2.83 30.37 12.72
C ILE A 66 -2.89 29.44 13.96
N ILE A 67 -2.10 28.38 13.92
CA ILE A 67 -1.69 27.42 14.97
C ILE A 67 -0.34 27.90 15.55
N TRP A 68 -0.17 27.94 16.88
CA TRP A 68 1.04 28.48 17.52
C TRP A 68 1.94 27.43 18.21
N GLY A 69 3.26 27.72 18.24
CA GLY A 69 4.35 27.12 19.04
C GLY A 69 5.71 27.25 18.32
N LEU A 70 6.57 28.24 18.55
CA LEU A 70 7.34 28.51 19.78
C LEU A 70 7.55 30.03 20.02
N ILE A 71 7.35 30.43 21.28
CA ILE A 71 7.65 31.71 21.96
C ILE A 71 6.67 32.88 21.74
N GLN A 72 5.86 33.06 22.80
CA GLN A 72 5.12 34.23 23.28
C GLN A 72 3.98 34.82 22.44
N THR A 73 2.86 35.03 23.15
CA THR A 73 1.62 35.75 22.83
C THR A 73 0.48 34.94 22.20
N TRP A 74 -0.72 35.46 22.39
CA TRP A 74 -1.99 34.78 22.70
C TRP A 74 -2.88 34.83 21.47
N TYR A 75 -3.50 33.72 21.02
CA TYR A 75 -4.31 33.74 19.79
C TYR A 75 -5.50 32.78 19.79
N THR A 76 -6.61 33.28 19.23
CA THR A 76 -7.98 32.73 19.28
C THR A 76 -8.38 32.04 17.97
N CYS A 77 -8.86 30.80 18.06
CA CYS A 77 -9.75 30.21 17.05
C CYS A 77 -11.05 31.02 17.03
N THR A 78 -11.75 31.16 15.89
CA THR A 78 -13.05 31.85 15.82
C THR A 78 -13.99 31.31 16.90
N GLY A 79 -14.19 32.05 18.00
CA GLY A 79 -14.92 31.60 19.19
C GLY A 79 -14.11 31.33 20.47
N GLY A 80 -12.83 31.71 20.53
CA GLY A 80 -12.11 32.04 21.77
C GLY A 80 -11.81 30.92 22.77
N VAL A 81 -10.75 30.12 22.52
CA VAL A 81 -9.76 29.64 23.53
C VAL A 81 -8.44 29.34 22.78
N PRO A 82 -7.25 29.70 23.29
CA PRO A 82 -5.97 29.23 22.75
C PRO A 82 -5.86 27.69 22.83
N SER A 83 -5.44 27.02 21.76
CA SER A 83 -5.33 25.55 21.74
C SER A 83 -3.99 25.06 21.19
N GLU A 84 -3.47 23.99 21.76
CA GLU A 84 -2.27 23.30 21.28
C GLU A 84 -2.42 22.78 19.85
N ALA A 85 -1.34 22.89 19.07
CA ALA A 85 -1.22 22.35 17.72
C ALA A 85 -1.28 20.82 17.74
N ARG A 86 -2.13 20.21 16.93
CA ARG A 86 -2.21 18.74 16.78
C ARG A 86 -1.83 18.35 15.36
N GLN A 87 -0.88 17.45 15.20
CA GLN A 87 -0.49 16.92 13.90
C GLN A 87 -1.37 15.72 13.54
N CYS A 88 -1.92 15.71 12.34
CA CYS A 88 -2.64 14.57 11.81
C CYS A 88 -1.65 13.52 11.27
N ASP A 89 -1.69 12.31 11.82
CA ASP A 89 -0.83 11.20 11.42
C ASP A 89 -1.06 10.70 9.98
N TYR A 90 -2.22 11.02 9.37
CA TYR A 90 -2.52 10.67 7.98
C TYR A 90 -1.99 11.69 6.96
N THR A 91 -2.19 12.99 7.19
CA THR A 91 -1.80 14.04 6.23
C THR A 91 -0.45 14.67 6.56
N GLY A 92 0.05 14.53 7.78
CA GLY A 92 1.24 15.23 8.29
C GLY A 92 1.00 16.71 8.63
N LEU A 93 -0.21 17.22 8.41
CA LEU A 93 -0.56 18.63 8.56
C LEU A 93 -1.03 18.94 10.00
N TYR A 94 -0.95 20.21 10.39
CA TYR A 94 -1.34 20.67 11.73
C TYR A 94 -2.77 21.22 11.75
N TYR A 95 -3.46 20.95 12.86
CA TYR A 95 -4.85 21.33 13.11
C TYR A 95 -5.02 21.88 14.54
N CYS A 96 -5.99 22.76 14.75
CA CYS A 96 -6.38 23.21 16.09
C CYS A 96 -7.18 22.14 16.84
N SER A 97 -7.35 22.28 18.16
CA SER A 97 -8.12 21.32 18.99
C SER A 97 -9.58 21.18 18.55
N SER A 98 -10.16 22.19 17.92
CA SER A 98 -11.52 22.10 17.35
C SER A 98 -11.55 21.30 16.04
N CYS A 99 -10.45 21.17 15.31
CA CYS A 99 -10.40 20.48 14.02
C CYS A 99 -9.80 19.07 14.12
N HIS A 100 -9.16 18.75 15.24
CA HIS A 100 -8.48 17.49 15.49
C HIS A 100 -8.75 17.04 16.92
N TRP A 101 -9.56 16.00 17.10
CA TRP A 101 -9.99 15.53 18.42
C TRP A 101 -9.10 14.42 18.99
N ASN A 102 -7.99 14.12 18.31
CA ASN A 102 -7.13 12.97 18.60
C ASN A 102 -7.87 11.64 18.40
N ASP A 103 -8.85 11.62 17.48
CA ASP A 103 -9.51 10.41 17.04
C ASP A 103 -8.47 9.46 16.45
N LEU A 104 -8.56 8.18 16.81
CA LEU A 104 -7.60 7.16 16.39
C LEU A 104 -8.11 6.45 15.14
N ALA A 105 -7.23 6.30 14.15
CA ALA A 105 -7.49 5.53 12.94
C ALA A 105 -6.22 4.79 12.50
N VAL A 106 -6.41 3.63 11.85
CA VAL A 106 -5.31 2.95 11.14
C VAL A 106 -4.82 3.88 10.03
N VAL A 107 -3.52 4.14 9.99
CA VAL A 107 -2.90 5.00 8.99
C VAL A 107 -2.51 4.14 7.78
N PRO A 108 -3.10 4.34 6.58
CA PRO A 108 -2.87 3.47 5.43
C PRO A 108 -1.40 3.29 5.08
N ALA A 109 -0.61 4.37 5.11
CA ALA A 109 0.82 4.30 4.81
C ALA A 109 1.59 3.40 5.79
N ARG A 110 1.21 3.37 7.08
CA ARG A 110 1.86 2.51 8.09
C ARG A 110 1.45 1.05 7.90
N ALA A 111 0.17 0.79 7.65
CA ALA A 111 -0.32 -0.56 7.34
C ALA A 111 0.34 -1.14 6.08
N ILE A 112 0.50 -0.35 5.01
CA ILE A 112 1.02 -0.84 3.73
C ILE A 112 2.54 -0.92 3.69
N HIS A 113 3.26 0.00 4.33
CA HIS A 113 4.72 0.00 4.28
C HIS A 113 5.37 -0.79 5.41
N ASN A 114 4.74 -0.84 6.58
CA ASN A 114 5.32 -1.43 7.79
C ASN A 114 4.52 -2.60 8.35
N TRP A 115 3.36 -2.94 7.76
CA TRP A 115 2.43 -3.92 8.31
C TRP A 115 2.09 -3.66 9.79
N ASP A 116 1.92 -2.38 10.12
CA ASP A 116 1.69 -1.95 11.50
C ASP A 116 0.23 -1.48 11.66
N PHE A 117 -0.46 -2.12 12.59
CA PHE A 117 -1.85 -1.83 12.98
C PHE A 117 -1.97 -1.55 14.48
N GLU A 118 -0.86 -1.55 15.23
CA GLU A 118 -0.91 -1.38 16.68
C GLU A 118 -1.08 0.10 17.05
N PRO A 119 -1.89 0.42 18.07
CA PRO A 119 -1.79 1.73 18.72
C PRO A 119 -0.42 1.89 19.36
N ARG A 120 0.12 3.12 19.30
CA ARG A 120 1.42 3.46 19.91
C ARG A 120 1.46 2.95 21.35
N LYS A 121 2.42 2.08 21.67
CA LYS A 121 2.68 1.61 23.05
C LYS A 121 3.05 2.83 23.90
N GLY A 122 2.11 3.30 24.71
CA GLY A 122 2.18 4.57 25.46
C GLY A 122 0.90 5.42 25.40
N SER A 123 -0.07 5.09 24.53
CA SER A 123 -1.37 5.79 24.44
C SER A 123 -2.41 5.30 25.45
N VAL A 124 -2.03 4.59 26.52
CA VAL A 124 -2.83 4.58 27.75
C VAL A 124 -2.56 5.90 28.48
N VAL A 125 -3.12 6.98 27.94
CA VAL A 125 -3.34 8.20 28.72
C VAL A 125 -4.41 7.89 29.76
N ALA A 126 -3.97 7.26 30.86
CA ALA A 126 -4.40 7.71 32.17
C ALA A 126 -4.30 9.24 32.18
N ALA A 127 -5.40 9.88 32.51
CA ALA A 127 -5.52 11.31 32.60
C ALA A 127 -4.39 11.91 33.47
N GLY A 128 -3.76 12.97 32.97
CA GLY A 128 -3.05 13.92 33.81
C GLY A 128 -1.56 14.05 33.54
N LEU A 129 -1.22 15.20 32.94
CA LEU A 129 0.05 15.92 33.05
C LEU A 129 1.27 15.37 32.30
N ALA A 130 2.06 16.36 31.87
CA ALA A 130 3.43 16.33 31.37
C ALA A 130 3.63 15.99 29.89
N GLY A 131 4.01 17.02 29.14
CA GLY A 131 4.85 16.84 27.97
C GLY A 131 6.24 16.38 28.38
N ALA A 132 6.80 15.46 27.59
CA ALA A 132 8.23 15.28 27.40
C ALA A 132 8.40 14.34 26.19
N GLY A 133 9.32 14.67 25.29
CA GLY A 133 9.66 13.85 24.15
C GLY A 133 10.08 12.44 24.57
N GLY A 134 9.53 11.45 23.88
CA GLY A 134 9.94 10.05 23.96
C GLY A 134 9.91 9.50 22.55
N ASP A 135 11.07 9.02 22.11
CA ASP A 135 11.41 8.51 20.78
C ASP A 135 10.75 7.14 20.50
N GLY A 136 9.42 7.09 20.64
CA GLY A 136 8.61 5.93 20.29
C GLY A 136 8.21 6.03 18.82
N GLY A 137 8.76 5.15 17.99
CA GLY A 137 8.42 5.04 16.57
C GLY A 137 6.91 4.98 16.32
N PRO A 138 6.45 5.33 15.10
CA PRO A 138 5.04 5.48 14.81
C PRO A 138 4.34 4.11 14.80
N GLY A 139 3.56 3.80 15.85
CA GLY A 139 2.58 2.70 15.80
C GLY A 139 1.57 2.89 14.66
N GLY A 140 1.00 1.79 14.17
CA GLY A 140 0.10 1.69 13.02
C GLY A 140 -1.19 2.51 13.13
N VAL A 141 -1.71 2.66 14.35
CA VAL A 141 -2.84 3.55 14.64
C VAL A 141 -2.34 4.93 15.04
N GLY A 142 -2.85 5.94 14.35
CA GLY A 142 -2.47 7.33 14.52
C GLY A 142 -3.64 8.23 14.87
N GLN A 143 -3.33 9.37 15.47
CA GLN A 143 -4.30 10.43 15.74
C GLN A 143 -4.54 11.22 14.45
N VAL A 144 -5.80 11.36 14.05
CA VAL A 144 -6.15 11.98 12.77
C VAL A 144 -7.09 13.18 12.93
N SER A 145 -7.02 14.11 11.98
CA SER A 145 -7.95 15.24 11.91
C SER A 145 -9.38 14.75 11.66
N ARG A 146 -10.40 15.54 12.03
CA ARG A 146 -11.80 15.16 11.77
C ARG A 146 -12.10 14.95 10.28
N CYS A 147 -11.49 15.77 9.41
CA CYS A 147 -11.63 15.61 7.97
C CYS A 147 -11.00 14.29 7.50
N SER A 148 -9.79 14.00 7.97
CA SER A 148 -9.07 12.77 7.67
C SER A 148 -9.82 11.54 8.18
N MET A 149 -10.32 11.56 9.41
CA MET A 149 -11.13 10.49 10.00
C MET A 149 -12.34 10.16 9.12
N ARG A 150 -13.10 11.18 8.72
CA ARG A 150 -14.29 11.01 7.88
C ARG A 150 -13.93 10.52 6.48
N TYR A 151 -12.82 10.98 5.92
CA TYR A 151 -12.32 10.48 4.64
C TYR A 151 -11.91 9.01 4.74
N LEU A 152 -11.12 8.64 5.75
CA LEU A 152 -10.67 7.27 5.98
C LEU A 152 -11.86 6.32 6.19
N ALA A 153 -12.88 6.73 6.96
CA ALA A 153 -14.10 5.95 7.14
C ALA A 153 -14.87 5.69 5.83
N LEU A 154 -14.83 6.62 4.87
CA LEU A 154 -15.44 6.44 3.55
C LEU A 154 -14.59 5.56 2.61
N MET A 155 -13.28 5.51 2.83
CA MET A 155 -12.34 4.82 1.96
C MET A 155 -11.96 3.42 2.46
N VAL A 156 -12.17 3.12 3.74
CA VAL A 156 -11.65 1.91 4.40
C VAL A 156 -12.07 0.62 3.68
N SER A 157 -13.32 0.52 3.25
CA SER A 157 -13.85 -0.65 2.54
C SER A 157 -13.70 -0.59 1.02
N ARG A 158 -13.10 0.48 0.46
CA ARG A 158 -12.97 0.63 -0.99
C ARG A 158 -11.72 -0.12 -1.48
N PRO A 159 -11.83 -1.04 -2.45
CA PRO A 159 -10.70 -1.81 -2.96
C PRO A 159 -9.86 -0.97 -3.93
N VAL A 160 -8.95 -0.15 -3.39
CA VAL A 160 -8.12 0.79 -4.18
C VAL A 160 -6.61 0.51 -4.05
N LEU A 161 -6.23 -0.50 -3.27
CA LEU A 161 -4.82 -0.80 -2.97
C LEU A 161 -4.33 -1.96 -3.83
N LYS A 162 -3.39 -1.68 -4.72
CA LYS A 162 -2.63 -2.70 -5.46
C LYS A 162 -1.34 -3.03 -4.72
N LEU A 163 -1.42 -3.91 -3.71
CA LEU A 163 -0.31 -4.16 -2.79
C LEU A 163 0.99 -4.58 -3.50
N ARG A 164 0.90 -5.36 -4.58
CA ARG A 164 2.08 -5.81 -5.34
C ARG A 164 2.79 -4.65 -6.05
N GLU A 165 2.05 -3.64 -6.48
CA GLU A 165 2.61 -2.45 -7.09
C GLU A 165 3.17 -1.49 -6.03
N ILE A 166 2.48 -1.37 -4.88
CA ILE A 166 2.85 -0.41 -3.83
C ILE A 166 4.01 -0.92 -2.96
N ASN A 167 3.96 -2.17 -2.52
CA ASN A 167 4.98 -2.78 -1.66
C ASN A 167 5.04 -4.31 -1.89
N PRO A 168 5.74 -4.78 -2.95
CA PRO A 168 5.85 -6.21 -3.24
C PRO A 168 6.55 -7.00 -2.14
N LEU A 169 7.39 -6.34 -1.32
CA LEU A 169 8.13 -6.99 -0.25
C LEU A 169 7.22 -7.50 0.88
N LEU A 170 6.01 -6.95 1.06
CA LEU A 170 5.07 -7.43 2.08
C LEU A 170 4.78 -8.93 1.97
N PHE A 171 4.63 -9.43 0.74
CA PHE A 171 4.34 -10.85 0.49
C PHE A 171 5.50 -11.79 0.87
N ASN A 172 6.69 -11.25 1.14
CA ASN A 172 7.82 -12.04 1.63
C ASN A 172 7.85 -12.15 3.16
N TYR A 173 7.16 -11.24 3.87
CA TYR A 173 7.21 -11.13 5.33
C TYR A 173 5.89 -11.50 6.01
N VAL A 174 4.77 -11.41 5.29
CA VAL A 174 3.43 -11.68 5.79
C VAL A 174 2.88 -12.91 5.07
N GLU A 175 2.89 -14.05 5.76
CA GLU A 175 2.47 -15.34 5.20
C GLU A 175 0.96 -15.35 4.88
N GLU A 176 0.16 -14.72 5.74
CA GLU A 176 -1.29 -14.61 5.60
C GLU A 176 -1.70 -13.92 4.29
N LEU A 177 -0.91 -12.95 3.81
CA LEU A 177 -1.14 -12.31 2.52
C LEU A 177 -0.97 -13.28 1.35
N VAL A 178 0.00 -14.19 1.44
CA VAL A 178 0.27 -15.20 0.41
C VAL A 178 -0.87 -16.21 0.38
N GLU A 179 -1.32 -16.67 1.54
CA GLU A 179 -2.45 -17.59 1.69
C GLU A 179 -3.75 -17.00 1.16
N ILE A 180 -4.10 -15.79 1.59
CA ILE A 180 -5.30 -15.07 1.12
C ILE A 180 -5.26 -14.89 -0.39
N ARG A 181 -4.09 -14.54 -0.93
CA ARG A 181 -3.93 -14.39 -2.37
C ARG A 181 -4.15 -15.72 -3.10
N LYS A 182 -3.60 -16.82 -2.60
CA LYS A 182 -3.80 -18.15 -3.18
C LYS A 182 -5.28 -18.54 -3.17
N LEU A 183 -5.96 -18.36 -2.04
CA LEU A 183 -7.41 -18.60 -1.93
C LEU A 183 -8.21 -17.76 -2.93
N ARG A 184 -7.87 -16.48 -3.10
CA ARG A 184 -8.53 -15.61 -4.10
C ARG A 184 -8.29 -16.09 -5.53
N GLN A 185 -7.08 -16.50 -5.88
CA GLN A 185 -6.78 -17.07 -7.20
C GLN A 185 -7.59 -18.34 -7.46
N ASP A 186 -7.71 -19.21 -6.46
CA ASP A 186 -8.51 -20.43 -6.57
C ASP A 186 -10.00 -20.11 -6.74
N ILE A 187 -10.54 -19.14 -5.99
CA ILE A 187 -11.92 -18.67 -6.15
C ILE A 187 -12.18 -18.10 -7.56
N LEU A 188 -11.22 -17.39 -8.14
CA LEU A 188 -11.34 -16.90 -9.52
C LEU A 188 -11.39 -18.05 -10.54
N LEU A 189 -10.65 -19.14 -10.30
CA LEU A 189 -10.71 -20.36 -11.11
C LEU A 189 -12.02 -21.14 -10.90
N MET A 190 -12.64 -21.04 -9.71
CA MET A 190 -13.93 -21.66 -9.41
C MET A 190 -15.11 -20.87 -9.99
N LYS A 191 -15.01 -19.55 -10.11
CA LYS A 191 -16.09 -18.67 -10.61
C LYS A 191 -16.73 -19.15 -11.93
N PRO A 192 -15.98 -19.56 -12.98
CA PRO A 192 -16.56 -20.11 -14.22
C PRO A 192 -17.51 -21.30 -14.01
N TYR A 193 -17.26 -22.14 -13.00
CA TYR A 193 -18.14 -23.28 -12.67
C TYR A 193 -19.50 -22.79 -12.21
N PHE A 194 -19.52 -21.80 -11.31
CA PHE A 194 -20.75 -21.27 -10.71
C PHE A 194 -21.61 -20.48 -11.68
N ILE A 195 -21.00 -19.63 -12.52
CA ILE A 195 -21.77 -18.82 -13.50
C ILE A 195 -22.41 -19.67 -14.61
N THR A 196 -22.05 -20.95 -14.73
CA THR A 196 -22.61 -21.89 -15.71
C THR A 196 -23.26 -23.12 -15.05
N CYS A 197 -23.47 -23.07 -13.72
CA CYS A 197 -24.12 -24.11 -12.93
C CYS A 197 -25.41 -23.57 -12.30
N LYS A 198 -26.54 -24.20 -12.61
CA LYS A 198 -27.85 -23.78 -12.09
C LYS A 198 -27.94 -23.97 -10.57
N GLU A 199 -27.49 -25.12 -10.05
CA GLU A 199 -27.51 -25.43 -8.61
C GLU A 199 -26.66 -24.45 -7.81
N ALA A 200 -25.49 -24.06 -8.33
CA ALA A 200 -24.63 -23.05 -7.70
C ALA A 200 -25.30 -21.67 -7.63
N MET A 201 -26.04 -21.27 -8.68
CA MET A 201 -26.79 -20.02 -8.70
C MET A 201 -27.92 -20.03 -7.67
N GLU A 202 -28.67 -21.14 -7.58
CA GLU A 202 -29.75 -21.31 -6.60
C GLU A 202 -29.22 -21.30 -5.15
N ALA A 203 -28.08 -21.96 -4.91
CA ALA A 203 -27.38 -21.93 -3.64
C ALA A 203 -26.68 -20.58 -3.35
N ARG A 204 -26.67 -19.65 -4.31
CA ARG A 204 -26.09 -18.30 -4.19
C ARG A 204 -24.63 -18.33 -3.71
N LEU A 205 -23.84 -19.28 -4.22
CA LEU A 205 -22.46 -19.50 -3.74
C LEU A 205 -21.60 -18.23 -3.85
N LEU A 206 -21.62 -17.55 -5.01
CA LEU A 206 -20.86 -16.31 -5.20
C LEU A 206 -21.31 -15.15 -4.30
N LEU A 207 -22.55 -15.15 -3.79
CA LEU A 207 -23.04 -14.11 -2.87
C LEU A 207 -22.45 -14.25 -1.46
N GLN A 208 -21.79 -15.36 -1.13
CA GLN A 208 -21.02 -15.46 0.12
C GLN A 208 -19.91 -14.40 0.21
N LEU A 209 -19.46 -13.86 -0.93
CA LEU A 209 -18.46 -12.79 -1.04
C LEU A 209 -19.07 -11.42 -1.35
N GLN A 210 -20.37 -11.20 -1.08
CA GLN A 210 -21.07 -9.98 -1.46
C GLN A 210 -20.46 -8.69 -0.88
N ASP A 211 -19.89 -8.75 0.32
CA ASP A 211 -19.25 -7.60 0.97
C ASP A 211 -17.84 -7.31 0.43
N ARG A 212 -17.29 -8.22 -0.39
CA ARG A 212 -15.96 -8.13 -1.01
C ARG A 212 -15.99 -8.60 -2.47
N GLN A 213 -16.87 -8.00 -3.27
CA GLN A 213 -17.03 -8.34 -4.69
C GLN A 213 -15.70 -8.31 -5.48
N HIS A 214 -14.76 -7.45 -5.10
CA HIS A 214 -13.44 -7.38 -5.74
C HIS A 214 -12.65 -8.70 -5.64
N PHE A 215 -12.98 -9.60 -4.72
CA PHE A 215 -12.34 -10.92 -4.59
C PHE A 215 -12.76 -11.90 -5.69
N VAL A 216 -13.92 -11.70 -6.31
CA VAL A 216 -14.39 -12.48 -7.47
C VAL A 216 -14.11 -11.77 -8.80
N GLU A 217 -13.48 -10.60 -8.78
CA GLU A 217 -13.10 -9.83 -9.98
C GLU A 217 -11.62 -10.01 -10.33
N ASN A 218 -10.71 -9.91 -9.35
CA ASN A 218 -9.26 -10.10 -9.51
C ASN A 218 -8.56 -10.44 -8.17
N ASP A 219 -7.27 -10.80 -8.19
CA ASP A 219 -6.46 -11.10 -6.99
C ASP A 219 -5.55 -9.93 -6.53
N GLU A 220 -5.60 -8.78 -7.21
CA GLU A 220 -4.63 -7.70 -7.04
C GLU A 220 -5.12 -6.56 -6.14
N MET A 221 -6.42 -6.27 -6.16
CA MET A 221 -7.00 -5.14 -5.44
C MET A 221 -7.33 -5.53 -3.99
N TYR A 222 -7.00 -4.66 -3.04
CA TYR A 222 -7.32 -4.77 -1.62
C TYR A 222 -7.91 -3.45 -1.12
N SER A 223 -8.77 -3.53 -0.11
CA SER A 223 -9.21 -2.42 0.72
C SER A 223 -8.38 -2.34 2.00
N LEU A 224 -8.39 -1.20 2.69
CA LEU A 224 -7.75 -1.12 4.01
C LEU A 224 -8.43 -2.05 5.02
N GLN A 225 -9.75 -2.20 4.91
CA GLN A 225 -10.53 -3.15 5.72
C GLN A 225 -10.04 -4.58 5.51
N ASP A 226 -9.71 -4.97 4.27
CA ASP A 226 -9.14 -6.29 4.00
C ASP A 226 -7.86 -6.50 4.81
N LEU A 227 -6.92 -5.53 4.77
CA LEU A 227 -5.66 -5.64 5.49
C LEU A 227 -5.86 -5.78 7.00
N ILE A 228 -6.78 -5.00 7.57
CA ILE A 228 -7.14 -5.08 8.99
C ILE A 228 -7.71 -6.46 9.34
N ASP A 229 -8.55 -7.03 8.48
CA ASP A 229 -9.15 -8.34 8.71
C ASP A 229 -8.16 -9.50 8.47
N ILE A 230 -7.14 -9.30 7.63
CA ILE A 230 -6.02 -10.24 7.44
C ILE A 230 -5.17 -10.27 8.69
N GLU A 231 -4.72 -9.11 9.18
CA GLU A 231 -3.92 -9.01 10.40
C GLU A 231 -4.66 -9.62 11.60
N ALA A 232 -5.97 -9.40 11.69
CA ALA A 232 -6.77 -9.98 12.76
C ALA A 232 -7.08 -11.49 12.58
N GLY A 233 -6.58 -12.13 11.52
CA GLY A 233 -6.83 -13.54 11.19
C GLY A 233 -8.27 -13.87 10.75
N ARG A 234 -9.22 -12.93 10.87
CA ARG A 234 -10.64 -13.15 10.56
C ARG A 234 -10.87 -13.45 9.09
N LEU A 235 -10.15 -12.76 8.20
CA LEU A 235 -10.32 -12.95 6.77
C LEU A 235 -9.82 -14.32 6.32
N GLY A 236 -8.70 -14.80 6.89
CA GLY A 236 -8.15 -16.13 6.59
C GLY A 236 -9.15 -17.23 6.90
N CYS A 237 -9.71 -17.24 8.11
CA CYS A 237 -10.73 -18.20 8.51
C CYS A 237 -11.95 -18.17 7.59
N SER A 238 -12.55 -16.98 7.42
CA SER A 238 -13.77 -16.83 6.61
C SER A 238 -13.56 -17.24 5.16
N LEU A 239 -12.44 -16.85 4.54
CA LEU A 239 -12.17 -17.17 3.15
C LEU A 239 -11.88 -18.66 2.94
N THR A 240 -11.24 -19.31 3.91
CA THR A 240 -10.96 -20.75 3.89
C THR A 240 -12.26 -21.57 3.97
N GLU A 241 -13.21 -21.16 4.82
CA GLU A 241 -14.54 -21.77 4.91
C GLU A 241 -15.30 -21.65 3.59
N ILE A 242 -15.32 -20.45 2.99
CA ILE A 242 -15.96 -20.19 1.70
C ILE A 242 -15.30 -21.03 0.60
N HIS A 243 -13.97 -21.05 0.53
CA HIS A 243 -13.23 -21.84 -0.44
C HIS A 243 -13.53 -23.34 -0.30
N THR A 244 -13.61 -23.85 0.93
CA THR A 244 -13.94 -25.25 1.20
C THR A 244 -15.37 -25.59 0.76
N LEU A 245 -16.33 -24.71 1.03
CA LEU A 245 -17.71 -24.84 0.55
C LEU A 245 -17.76 -24.88 -1.00
N PHE A 246 -17.03 -23.98 -1.65
CA PHE A 246 -16.95 -23.88 -3.10
C PHE A 246 -16.34 -25.14 -3.72
N ALA A 247 -15.22 -25.61 -3.17
CA ALA A 247 -14.56 -26.83 -3.60
C ALA A 247 -15.48 -28.05 -3.42
N LYS A 248 -16.19 -28.14 -2.28
CA LYS A 248 -17.15 -29.22 -2.01
C LYS A 248 -18.27 -29.28 -3.06
N HIS A 249 -18.86 -28.13 -3.39
CA HIS A 249 -19.88 -28.07 -4.45
C HIS A 249 -19.33 -28.59 -5.78
N ILE A 250 -18.15 -28.11 -6.19
CA ILE A 250 -17.57 -28.44 -7.51
C ILE A 250 -17.18 -29.92 -7.59
N LYS A 251 -16.57 -30.46 -6.53
CA LYS A 251 -15.94 -31.79 -6.56
C LYS A 251 -16.83 -32.93 -6.12
N LEU A 252 -17.78 -32.68 -5.21
CA LEU A 252 -18.52 -33.73 -4.51
C LEU A 252 -20.03 -33.62 -4.74
N ASP A 253 -20.59 -32.42 -4.59
CA ASP A 253 -22.05 -32.29 -4.52
C ASP A 253 -22.73 -32.11 -5.89
N CYS A 254 -22.02 -31.61 -6.91
CA CYS A 254 -22.62 -31.25 -8.21
C CYS A 254 -22.00 -31.98 -9.41
N GLU A 255 -22.73 -32.91 -10.01
CA GLU A 255 -22.30 -33.68 -11.19
C GLU A 255 -21.98 -32.78 -12.41
N ARG A 256 -22.75 -31.70 -12.60
CA ARG A 256 -22.53 -30.74 -13.70
C ARG A 256 -21.20 -29.98 -13.57
N CYS A 257 -20.75 -29.73 -12.34
CA CYS A 257 -19.45 -29.13 -12.09
C CYS A 257 -18.33 -30.17 -12.24
N GLN A 258 -18.53 -31.38 -11.72
CA GLN A 258 -17.58 -32.49 -11.84
C GLN A 258 -17.28 -32.84 -13.31
N ALA A 259 -18.30 -32.85 -14.17
CA ALA A 259 -18.15 -33.12 -15.60
C ALA A 259 -17.29 -32.10 -16.36
N LYS A 260 -16.99 -30.94 -15.77
CA LYS A 260 -16.08 -29.92 -16.34
C LYS A 260 -14.63 -30.08 -15.88
N GLY A 261 -14.36 -31.03 -14.99
CA GLY A 261 -13.02 -31.37 -14.56
C GLY A 261 -12.19 -31.97 -15.70
N PHE A 262 -10.90 -32.14 -15.44
CA PHE A 262 -9.91 -32.54 -16.42
C PHE A 262 -9.35 -33.92 -16.11
N VAL A 263 -8.90 -34.62 -17.15
CA VAL A 263 -8.08 -35.82 -17.00
C VAL A 263 -6.69 -35.49 -17.52
N CYS A 264 -5.65 -35.86 -16.77
CA CYS A 264 -4.27 -35.63 -17.20
C CYS A 264 -3.97 -36.43 -18.48
N GLU A 265 -3.72 -35.76 -19.61
CA GLU A 265 -3.47 -36.46 -20.88
C GLU A 265 -2.15 -37.24 -20.92
N LEU A 266 -1.23 -36.95 -20.00
CA LEU A 266 0.12 -37.51 -19.94
C LEU A 266 0.11 -38.91 -19.29
N CYS A 267 -0.55 -39.06 -18.14
CA CYS A 267 -0.68 -40.36 -17.46
C CYS A 267 -2.00 -41.06 -17.77
N ARG A 268 -3.08 -40.31 -18.04
CA ARG A 268 -4.45 -40.82 -18.26
C ARG A 268 -4.99 -41.71 -17.12
N GLU A 269 -4.40 -41.57 -15.95
CA GLU A 269 -4.72 -42.31 -14.74
C GLU A 269 -4.92 -41.32 -13.59
N GLY A 270 -5.66 -41.75 -12.57
CA GLY A 270 -5.95 -40.96 -11.38
C GLY A 270 -7.32 -40.28 -11.38
N ASP A 271 -7.53 -39.44 -10.38
CA ASP A 271 -8.78 -38.73 -10.14
C ASP A 271 -8.97 -37.54 -11.09
N VAL A 272 -10.21 -37.06 -11.17
CA VAL A 272 -10.56 -35.85 -11.94
C VAL A 272 -9.85 -34.63 -11.34
N LEU A 273 -9.17 -33.88 -12.20
CA LEU A 273 -8.36 -32.74 -11.83
C LEU A 273 -9.12 -31.42 -12.01
N PHE A 274 -8.86 -30.50 -11.10
CA PHE A 274 -9.34 -29.13 -11.19
C PHE A 274 -8.18 -28.13 -11.19
N PRO A 275 -8.32 -26.99 -11.90
CA PRO A 275 -7.26 -25.97 -11.98
C PRO A 275 -6.81 -25.40 -10.63
N PHE A 276 -7.65 -25.48 -9.61
CA PHE A 276 -7.41 -24.94 -8.26
C PHE A 276 -6.86 -26.01 -7.29
N ASP A 277 -6.55 -27.22 -7.78
CA ASP A 277 -5.93 -28.26 -6.95
C ASP A 277 -4.45 -27.95 -6.67
N SER A 278 -3.97 -28.34 -5.48
CA SER A 278 -2.59 -28.07 -5.06
C SER A 278 -1.52 -28.84 -5.86
N HIS A 279 -1.90 -29.98 -6.43
CA HIS A 279 -1.02 -30.91 -7.13
C HIS A 279 -1.26 -30.91 -8.65
N THR A 280 -1.85 -29.83 -9.18
CA THR A 280 -2.07 -29.67 -10.62
C THR A 280 -1.23 -28.54 -11.21
N SER A 281 -1.09 -28.55 -12.53
CA SER A 281 -0.47 -27.50 -13.32
C SER A 281 -1.35 -27.19 -14.52
N VAL A 282 -1.55 -25.89 -14.77
CA VAL A 282 -2.41 -25.39 -15.84
C VAL A 282 -1.54 -24.82 -16.95
N CYS A 283 -1.75 -25.28 -18.17
CA CYS A 283 -1.08 -24.72 -19.34
C CYS A 283 -1.54 -23.28 -19.59
N ALA A 284 -0.61 -22.34 -19.69
CA ALA A 284 -0.90 -20.92 -19.89
C ALA A 284 -1.59 -20.61 -21.25
N ASP A 285 -1.34 -21.42 -22.28
CA ASP A 285 -1.83 -21.14 -23.63
C ASP A 285 -3.22 -21.72 -23.91
N CYS A 286 -3.55 -22.89 -23.34
CA CYS A 286 -4.77 -23.63 -23.67
C CYS A 286 -5.61 -24.04 -22.45
N SER A 287 -5.16 -23.68 -21.24
CA SER A 287 -5.82 -23.98 -19.97
C SER A 287 -6.06 -25.48 -19.71
N ALA A 288 -5.34 -26.37 -20.40
CA ALA A 288 -5.35 -27.79 -20.08
C ALA A 288 -4.69 -28.02 -18.71
N VAL A 289 -5.26 -28.93 -17.91
CA VAL A 289 -4.81 -29.24 -16.56
C VAL A 289 -4.13 -30.61 -16.55
N PHE A 290 -2.98 -30.67 -15.88
CA PHE A 290 -2.18 -31.89 -15.71
C PHE A 290 -1.84 -32.06 -14.23
N HIS A 291 -1.46 -33.27 -13.83
CA HIS A 291 -0.73 -33.43 -12.57
C HIS A 291 0.56 -32.62 -12.64
N ARG A 292 0.92 -31.98 -11.53
CA ARG A 292 2.12 -31.14 -11.44
C ARG A 292 3.36 -31.91 -11.87
N ASP A 293 3.58 -33.08 -11.29
CA ASP A 293 4.78 -33.88 -11.53
C ASP A 293 4.83 -34.36 -12.98
N CYS A 294 3.71 -34.85 -13.54
CA CYS A 294 3.63 -35.23 -14.96
C CYS A 294 3.99 -34.06 -15.90
N TYR A 295 3.53 -32.85 -15.59
CA TYR A 295 3.79 -31.67 -16.43
C TYR A 295 5.26 -31.26 -16.38
N TYR A 296 5.87 -31.29 -15.19
CA TYR A 296 7.30 -31.00 -15.02
C TYR A 296 8.19 -32.06 -15.67
N ASP A 297 7.89 -33.34 -15.49
CA ASP A 297 8.62 -34.45 -16.12
C ASP A 297 8.56 -34.37 -17.66
N ASN A 298 7.46 -33.85 -18.20
CA ASN A 298 7.32 -33.56 -19.62
C ASN A 298 7.95 -32.21 -20.04
N SER A 299 8.93 -31.71 -19.29
CA SER A 299 9.64 -30.45 -19.55
C SER A 299 8.69 -29.26 -19.75
N THR A 300 7.55 -29.23 -19.04
CA THR A 300 6.48 -28.21 -19.17
C THR A 300 5.92 -28.05 -20.59
N THR A 301 6.08 -29.07 -21.44
CA THR A 301 5.57 -29.05 -22.81
C THR A 301 4.11 -29.51 -22.82
N CYS A 302 3.20 -28.70 -23.34
CA CYS A 302 1.79 -29.08 -23.41
C CYS A 302 1.49 -29.91 -24.68
N PRO A 303 1.06 -31.19 -24.55
CA PRO A 303 0.76 -32.03 -25.72
C PRO A 303 -0.45 -31.50 -26.51
N ARG A 304 -1.40 -30.84 -25.84
CA ARG A 304 -2.57 -30.23 -26.49
C ARG A 304 -2.17 -29.05 -27.37
N CYS A 305 -1.30 -28.16 -26.89
CA CYS A 305 -0.77 -27.05 -27.68
C CYS A 305 0.04 -27.56 -28.88
N ALA A 306 0.87 -28.60 -28.70
CA ALA A 306 1.62 -29.20 -29.81
C ALA A 306 0.68 -29.69 -30.94
N ARG A 307 -0.40 -30.40 -30.59
CA ARG A 307 -1.41 -30.85 -31.57
C ARG A 307 -2.15 -29.68 -32.22
N LEU A 308 -2.49 -28.64 -31.46
CA LEU A 308 -3.17 -27.44 -31.99
C LEU A 308 -2.29 -26.67 -32.98
N SER A 309 -1.00 -26.52 -32.68
CA SER A 309 -0.03 -25.87 -33.55
C SER A 309 0.15 -26.65 -34.86
N LEU A 310 0.25 -27.98 -34.81
CA LEU A 310 0.33 -28.82 -36.00
C LEU A 310 -0.90 -28.66 -36.91
N ARG A 311 -2.11 -28.68 -36.32
CA ARG A 311 -3.37 -28.47 -37.07
C ARG A 311 -3.47 -27.08 -37.70
N LYS A 312 -2.95 -26.05 -37.03
CA LYS A 312 -2.87 -24.71 -37.63
C LYS A 312 -1.95 -24.71 -38.85
N GLN A 313 -0.77 -25.34 -38.76
CA GLN A 313 0.20 -25.39 -39.85
C GLN A 313 -0.35 -26.13 -41.08
N SER A 314 -1.09 -27.22 -40.91
CA SER A 314 -1.71 -27.94 -42.04
C SER A 314 -2.77 -27.10 -42.77
N LEU A 315 -3.58 -26.31 -42.04
CA LEU A 315 -4.59 -25.43 -42.65
C LEU A 315 -3.99 -24.28 -43.48
N PHE A 316 -2.78 -23.82 -43.14
CA PHE A 316 -2.06 -22.81 -43.92
C PHE A 316 -1.35 -23.39 -45.15
N GLN A 317 -1.06 -24.70 -45.18
CA GLN A 317 -0.47 -25.36 -46.35
C GLN A 317 -1.51 -25.67 -47.43
N ASP A 318 -2.74 -26.04 -47.04
CA ASP A 318 -3.83 -26.32 -48.00
C ASP A 318 -4.39 -25.06 -48.71
N SER A 319 -4.12 -23.86 -48.21
CA SER A 319 -4.57 -22.59 -48.82
C SER A 319 -3.57 -21.99 -49.83
N GLY A 320 -2.40 -22.61 -50.01
CA GLY A 320 -1.36 -22.16 -50.93
C GLY A 320 -1.26 -22.94 -52.25
N THR A 321 -2.07 -23.98 -52.45
CA THR A 321 -1.96 -24.91 -53.60
C THR A 321 -3.04 -24.75 -54.68
N GLU A 322 -3.91 -23.75 -54.61
CA GLU A 322 -4.86 -23.39 -55.68
C GLU A 322 -4.40 -22.17 -56.52
N ALA A 323 -3.10 -22.09 -56.81
CA ALA A 323 -2.59 -21.14 -57.81
C ALA A 323 -1.78 -21.89 -58.89
N GLU A 324 -2.52 -22.23 -59.95
CA GLU A 324 -2.06 -22.38 -61.35
C GLU A 324 -1.27 -23.64 -61.75
N PRO A 325 -1.29 -24.02 -63.04
CA PRO A 325 -1.66 -23.23 -64.24
C PRO A 325 -2.93 -23.65 -64.99
#